data_AF-A0A1Q4UMX7-F1
#
_entry.id   AF-A0A1Q4UMX7-F1
#
_cell.length_a   1.000
_cell.length_b   1.000
_cell.length_c   1.000
_cell.angle_alpha   90.00
_cell.angle_beta   90.00
_cell.angle_gamma   90.00
#
_symmetry.space_group_name_H-M   'P 1'
#
loop_
_entity.id
_entity.type
_entity.pdbx_description
1 polymer ?
#
loop_
_entity_poly.entity_id
_entity_poly.type
_entity_poly.pdbx_seq_one_letter_code
_entity_poly.pdbx_strand_id
1 'polypeptide(L)'
;MTKLRPEFMMRLDTAINLLPNIKPRLARQELKEIHSILCGKRLEQTDEEIDPKIVVAGKNSQVEVSFSQSCEFFENEEYGAARITPAAAKVLALLYNAGIFKLQKSNSLIEATSALDDYARSEPVLREAQAVADAQAMTEKETYNNLLDNPDLITQDKFSYPLLDAVFWKHKGPGTHTMQIGGFEVTKRVHTFTSNTGKNRDSEVVISWVDQNGVKRLFKKSSRYSGNRRNNPDKNWGLHE
;
A
#
# COMPACT_ATOMS: atom_id res chain seq x y z
N MET A 1 10.56 -16.25 -6.37
CA MET A 1 11.07 -14.86 -6.30
C MET A 1 10.00 -13.98 -5.67
N THR A 2 10.36 -13.07 -4.77
CA THR A 2 9.40 -12.13 -4.15
C THR A 2 8.78 -11.25 -5.22
N LYS A 3 7.49 -10.93 -5.10
CA LYS A 3 6.78 -10.08 -6.05
C LYS A 3 7.28 -8.62 -5.97
N LEU A 4 7.27 -7.90 -7.09
CA LEU A 4 7.56 -6.46 -7.07
C LEU A 4 6.49 -5.75 -6.21
N ARG A 5 6.87 -4.74 -5.42
CA ARG A 5 5.92 -3.89 -4.69
C ARG A 5 5.19 -2.99 -5.69
N PRO A 6 3.92 -2.64 -5.42
CA PRO A 6 3.11 -1.85 -6.35
C PRO A 6 3.73 -0.50 -6.74
N GLU A 7 4.48 0.13 -5.82
CA GLU A 7 5.17 1.40 -6.07
C GLU A 7 6.24 1.33 -7.17
N PHE A 8 6.84 0.16 -7.40
CA PHE A 8 7.82 -0.08 -8.48
C PHE A 8 7.17 -0.52 -9.80
N MET A 9 5.85 -0.71 -9.83
CA MET A 9 5.11 -1.12 -11.02
C MET A 9 4.49 0.08 -11.75
N MET A 10 4.49 0.04 -13.07
CA MET A 10 3.79 0.99 -13.93
C MET A 10 2.28 0.76 -13.90
N ARG A 11 1.47 1.82 -13.98
CA ARG A 11 0.02 1.68 -14.15
C ARG A 11 -0.30 1.12 -15.54
N LEU A 12 -1.26 0.21 -15.63
CA LEU A 12 -1.71 -0.38 -16.90
C LEU A 12 -2.20 0.70 -17.88
N ASP A 13 -2.92 1.73 -17.40
CA ASP A 13 -3.33 2.86 -18.23
C ASP A 13 -2.13 3.57 -18.88
N THR A 14 -1.09 3.81 -18.09
CA THR A 14 0.13 4.44 -18.58
C THR A 14 0.79 3.57 -19.65
N ALA A 15 0.95 2.27 -19.37
CA ALA A 15 1.54 1.34 -20.32
C ALA A 15 0.78 1.23 -21.66
N ILE A 16 -0.55 1.17 -21.60
CA ILE A 16 -1.39 1.15 -22.81
C ILE A 16 -1.28 2.47 -23.59
N ASN A 17 -1.21 3.61 -22.90
CA ASN A 17 -1.08 4.92 -23.54
C ASN A 17 0.30 5.16 -24.17
N LEU A 18 1.33 4.38 -23.79
CA LEU A 18 2.62 4.40 -24.46
C LEU A 18 2.58 3.71 -25.84
N LEU A 19 1.53 2.94 -26.14
CA LEU A 19 1.40 2.30 -27.44
C LEU A 19 0.74 3.24 -28.45
N PRO A 20 1.34 3.46 -29.63
CA PRO A 20 0.81 4.42 -30.57
C PRO A 20 -0.49 3.93 -31.21
N ASN A 21 -1.40 4.87 -31.48
CA ASN A 21 -2.61 4.65 -32.28
C ASN A 21 -3.59 3.61 -31.74
N ILE A 22 -3.52 3.20 -30.48
CA ILE A 22 -4.48 2.25 -29.89
C ILE A 22 -5.68 2.99 -29.29
N LYS A 23 -6.83 2.31 -29.21
CA LYS A 23 -7.95 2.71 -28.36
C LYS A 23 -7.79 2.10 -26.96
N PRO A 24 -7.42 2.85 -25.91
CA PRO A 24 -7.03 2.28 -24.62
C PRO A 24 -8.10 1.40 -23.97
N ARG A 25 -9.37 1.82 -24.07
CA ARG A 25 -10.51 1.05 -23.57
C ARG A 25 -10.65 -0.32 -24.23
N LEU A 26 -10.43 -0.40 -25.54
CA LEU A 26 -10.54 -1.66 -26.29
C LEU A 26 -9.34 -2.56 -26.00
N ALA A 27 -8.13 -1.99 -25.92
CA ALA A 27 -6.94 -2.76 -25.56
C ALA A 27 -7.09 -3.41 -24.18
N ARG A 28 -7.61 -2.68 -23.19
CA ARG A 28 -7.92 -3.24 -21.87
C ARG A 28 -8.95 -4.35 -21.95
N GLN A 29 -10.01 -4.18 -22.76
CA GLN A 29 -11.03 -5.20 -22.92
C GLN A 29 -10.42 -6.48 -23.53
N GLU A 30 -9.58 -6.35 -24.56
CA GLU A 30 -8.90 -7.48 -25.20
C GLU A 30 -7.95 -8.20 -24.21
N LEU A 31 -7.21 -7.46 -23.38
CA LEU A 31 -6.41 -8.05 -22.30
C LEU A 31 -7.27 -8.80 -21.26
N LYS A 32 -8.44 -8.26 -20.90
CA LYS A 32 -9.38 -8.91 -19.97
C LYS A 32 -9.99 -10.18 -20.57
N GLU A 33 -10.30 -10.18 -21.86
CA GLU A 33 -10.79 -11.35 -22.58
C GLU A 33 -9.71 -12.45 -22.61
N ILE A 34 -8.47 -12.11 -22.95
CA ILE A 34 -7.31 -13.03 -22.89
C ILE A 34 -7.18 -13.66 -21.49
N HIS A 35 -7.20 -12.82 -20.45
CA HIS A 35 -7.10 -13.28 -19.07
C HIS A 35 -8.28 -14.17 -18.65
N SER A 36 -9.52 -13.80 -19.02
CA SER A 36 -10.71 -14.59 -18.71
C SER A 36 -10.68 -15.98 -19.34
N ILE A 37 -10.19 -16.11 -20.57
CA ILE A 37 -10.03 -17.42 -21.22
C ILE A 37 -9.01 -18.27 -20.46
N LEU A 38 -7.89 -17.67 -20.07
CA LEU A 38 -6.84 -18.35 -19.30
C LEU A 38 -7.31 -18.75 -17.90
N CYS A 39 -8.12 -17.91 -17.21
CA CYS A 39 -8.79 -18.27 -15.97
C CYS A 39 -9.69 -19.50 -16.14
N GLY A 40 -10.50 -19.53 -17.21
CA GLY A 40 -11.37 -20.68 -17.52
C GLY A 40 -10.54 -21.97 -17.68
N LYS A 41 -9.47 -21.91 -18.48
CA LYS A 41 -8.55 -23.05 -18.65
C LYS A 41 -7.90 -23.50 -17.36
N ARG A 42 -7.54 -22.55 -16.48
CA ARG A 42 -6.94 -22.86 -15.17
C ARG A 42 -7.92 -23.57 -14.25
N LEU A 43 -9.21 -23.22 -14.30
CA LEU A 43 -10.26 -23.88 -13.51
C LEU A 43 -10.57 -25.30 -14.01
N GLU A 44 -10.42 -25.54 -15.32
CA GLU A 44 -10.61 -26.87 -15.92
C GLU A 44 -9.43 -27.82 -15.68
N GLN A 45 -8.28 -27.30 -15.25
CA GLN A 45 -7.10 -28.10 -14.95
C GLN A 45 -7.13 -28.67 -13.54
N THR A 46 -6.90 -29.97 -13.43
CA THR A 46 -6.79 -30.68 -12.13
C THR A 46 -5.38 -30.60 -11.53
N ASP A 47 -4.38 -30.28 -12.35
CA ASP A 47 -2.98 -30.18 -11.94
C ASP A 47 -2.60 -28.70 -11.79
N GLU A 48 -2.36 -28.28 -10.55
CA GLU A 48 -1.99 -26.91 -10.22
C GLU A 48 -0.59 -26.52 -10.71
N GLU A 49 0.27 -27.47 -11.09
CA GLU A 49 1.63 -27.17 -11.57
C GLU A 49 1.66 -26.73 -13.05
N ILE A 50 0.61 -27.02 -13.82
CA ILE A 50 0.56 -26.67 -15.24
C ILE A 50 0.08 -25.23 -15.40
N ASP A 51 0.92 -24.35 -15.97
CA ASP A 51 0.53 -22.99 -16.34
C ASP A 51 -0.18 -23.00 -17.72
N PRO A 52 -1.52 -22.80 -17.77
CA PRO A 52 -2.25 -22.89 -19.02
C PRO A 52 -1.84 -21.79 -19.98
N LYS A 53 -1.87 -22.10 -21.28
CA LYS A 53 -1.48 -21.17 -22.34
C LYS A 53 -2.53 -21.07 -23.44
N ILE A 54 -2.54 -19.93 -24.11
CA ILE A 54 -3.29 -19.71 -25.35
C ILE A 54 -2.40 -19.08 -26.40
N VAL A 55 -2.71 -19.35 -27.67
CA VAL A 55 -2.12 -18.65 -28.80
C VAL A 55 -3.13 -17.61 -29.27
N VAL A 56 -2.73 -16.33 -29.22
CA VAL A 56 -3.55 -15.21 -29.69
C VAL A 56 -3.08 -14.83 -31.09
N ALA A 57 -3.96 -15.00 -32.07
CA ALA A 57 -3.66 -14.65 -33.46
C ALA A 57 -3.89 -13.15 -33.71
N GLY A 58 -2.82 -12.44 -34.06
CA GLY A 58 -2.88 -11.07 -34.54
C GLY A 58 -2.84 -10.98 -36.06
N LYS A 59 -2.84 -9.76 -36.58
CA LYS A 59 -2.75 -9.49 -38.03
C LYS A 59 -1.39 -9.85 -38.63
N ASN A 60 -0.33 -9.72 -37.85
CA ASN A 60 1.06 -9.86 -38.32
C ASN A 60 1.71 -11.17 -37.86
N SER A 61 1.35 -11.64 -36.66
CA SER A 61 1.93 -12.84 -36.06
C SER A 61 1.01 -13.41 -34.98
N GLN A 62 1.38 -14.56 -34.44
CA GLN A 62 0.73 -15.18 -33.30
C GLN A 62 1.60 -15.01 -32.05
N VAL A 63 0.97 -14.79 -30.90
CA VAL A 63 1.66 -14.65 -29.61
C VAL A 63 1.12 -15.69 -28.64
N GLU A 64 2.01 -16.50 -28.06
CA GLU A 64 1.66 -17.38 -26.95
C GLU A 64 1.65 -16.58 -25.65
N VAL A 65 0.55 -16.68 -24.89
CA VAL A 65 0.39 -16.04 -23.59
C VAL A 65 0.00 -17.11 -22.58
N SER A 66 0.72 -17.18 -21.47
CA SER A 66 0.37 -18.05 -20.35
C SER A 66 -0.51 -17.36 -19.31
N PHE A 67 -1.14 -18.13 -18.43
CA PHE A 67 -1.98 -17.60 -17.37
C PHE A 67 -1.15 -16.77 -16.39
N SER A 68 0.03 -17.25 -15.98
CA SER A 68 0.94 -16.46 -15.14
C SER A 68 1.27 -15.08 -15.74
N GLN A 69 1.63 -15.03 -17.02
CA GLN A 69 1.85 -13.78 -17.75
C GLN A 69 0.60 -12.90 -17.79
N SER A 70 -0.58 -13.49 -17.93
CA SER A 70 -1.84 -12.72 -17.97
C SER A 70 -2.17 -12.06 -16.63
N CYS A 71 -1.84 -12.70 -15.51
CA CYS A 71 -2.04 -12.15 -14.17
C CYS A 71 -1.18 -10.91 -13.93
N GLU A 72 0.02 -10.85 -14.53
CA GLU A 72 0.94 -9.72 -14.39
C GLU A 72 0.43 -8.41 -15.02
N PHE A 73 -0.64 -8.44 -15.82
CA PHE A 73 -1.30 -7.23 -16.35
C PHE A 73 -2.25 -6.55 -15.36
N PHE A 74 -2.69 -7.27 -14.34
CA PHE A 74 -3.79 -6.87 -13.46
C PHE A 74 -3.35 -6.83 -12.00
N GLU A 75 -2.08 -6.47 -11.78
CA GLU A 75 -1.54 -6.37 -10.44
C GLU A 75 -2.26 -5.28 -9.63
N ASN A 76 -2.73 -5.65 -8.44
CA ASN A 76 -3.43 -4.78 -7.49
C ASN A 76 -4.80 -4.24 -7.97
N GLU A 77 -5.56 -5.03 -8.73
CA GLU A 77 -6.91 -4.63 -9.18
C GLU A 77 -7.97 -4.62 -8.04
N GLU A 78 -7.74 -5.28 -6.89
CA GLU A 78 -8.76 -5.43 -5.83
C GLU A 78 -9.17 -4.12 -5.14
N TYR A 79 -8.26 -3.14 -4.99
CA TYR A 79 -8.56 -1.86 -4.32
C TYR A 79 -7.85 -0.64 -4.95
N GLY A 80 -7.21 -0.81 -6.10
CA GLY A 80 -6.39 0.21 -6.75
C GLY A 80 -6.47 0.18 -8.29
N ALA A 81 -5.80 1.12 -8.94
CA ALA A 81 -5.66 1.08 -10.39
C ALA A 81 -4.72 -0.06 -10.80
N ALA A 82 -5.14 -0.89 -11.75
CA ALA A 82 -4.35 -2.00 -12.27
C ALA A 82 -2.93 -1.55 -12.66
N ARG A 83 -1.93 -2.33 -12.23
CA ARG A 83 -0.52 -2.13 -12.53
C ARG A 83 0.03 -3.32 -13.30
N ILE A 84 1.14 -3.09 -13.99
CA ILE A 84 1.84 -4.11 -14.75
C ILE A 84 3.30 -4.22 -14.34
N THR A 85 3.83 -5.43 -14.37
CA THR A 85 5.26 -5.69 -14.22
C THR A 85 6.03 -5.34 -15.51
N PRO A 86 7.37 -5.26 -15.46
CA PRO A 86 8.20 -5.21 -16.67
C PRO A 86 7.99 -6.41 -17.61
N ALA A 87 7.81 -7.62 -17.06
CA ALA A 87 7.54 -8.81 -17.87
C ALA A 87 6.17 -8.72 -18.59
N ALA A 88 5.13 -8.22 -17.92
CA ALA A 88 3.86 -7.91 -18.56
C ALA A 88 4.01 -6.81 -19.63
N ALA A 89 4.83 -5.78 -19.41
CA ALA A 89 5.11 -4.77 -20.43
C ALA A 89 5.76 -5.36 -21.69
N LYS A 90 6.64 -6.35 -21.54
CA LYS A 90 7.21 -7.10 -22.66
C LYS A 90 6.13 -7.86 -23.44
N VAL A 91 5.24 -8.56 -22.76
CA VAL A 91 4.12 -9.26 -23.41
C VAL A 91 3.17 -8.27 -24.08
N LEU A 92 2.91 -7.12 -23.45
CA LEU A 92 2.10 -6.04 -24.03
C LEU A 92 2.67 -5.56 -25.38
N ALA A 93 3.98 -5.32 -25.43
CA ALA A 93 4.68 -4.91 -26.65
C ALA A 93 4.60 -6.00 -27.74
N LEU A 94 4.76 -7.27 -27.38
CA LEU A 94 4.60 -8.40 -28.30
C LEU A 94 3.19 -8.48 -28.87
N LEU A 95 2.16 -8.35 -28.03
CA LEU A 95 0.76 -8.36 -28.46
C LEU A 95 0.46 -7.20 -29.42
N TYR A 96 1.03 -6.02 -29.14
CA TYR A 96 0.91 -4.86 -30.00
C TYR A 96 1.57 -5.07 -31.36
N ASN A 97 2.83 -5.52 -31.39
CA ASN A 97 3.56 -5.75 -32.65
C ASN A 97 2.93 -6.85 -33.51
N ALA A 98 2.29 -7.84 -32.87
CA ALA A 98 1.50 -8.86 -33.55
C ALA A 98 0.22 -8.32 -34.22
N GLY A 99 -0.18 -7.08 -33.90
CA GLY A 99 -1.38 -6.44 -34.43
C GLY A 99 -2.67 -7.00 -33.83
N ILE A 100 -2.62 -7.45 -32.57
CA ILE A 100 -3.79 -7.96 -31.84
C ILE A 100 -4.73 -6.80 -31.47
N PHE A 101 -4.17 -5.64 -31.11
CA PHE A 101 -4.97 -4.50 -30.66
C PHE A 101 -5.68 -3.75 -31.79
N LYS A 102 -6.91 -3.29 -31.52
CA LYS A 102 -7.64 -2.39 -32.42
C LYS A 102 -7.04 -0.98 -32.45
N LEU A 103 -6.56 -0.59 -33.63
CA LEU A 103 -6.06 0.76 -33.90
C LEU A 103 -7.19 1.79 -34.07
N GLN A 104 -6.86 3.06 -33.84
CA GLN A 104 -7.68 4.21 -34.22
C GLN A 104 -7.75 4.30 -35.76
N LYS A 105 -8.90 4.76 -36.29
CA LYS A 105 -9.13 4.80 -37.75
C LYS A 105 -8.01 5.61 -38.42
N SER A 106 -7.59 5.16 -39.60
CA SER A 106 -6.56 5.71 -40.51
C SER A 106 -5.08 5.56 -40.14
N ASN A 107 -4.70 4.90 -39.04
CA ASN A 107 -3.30 4.81 -38.65
C ASN A 107 -2.73 3.41 -38.87
N SER A 108 -1.55 3.33 -39.51
CA SER A 108 -0.75 2.12 -39.61
C SER A 108 -0.05 1.82 -38.28
N LEU A 109 0.38 0.56 -38.12
CA LEU A 109 1.16 0.15 -36.96
C LEU A 109 2.51 0.86 -37.01
N ILE A 110 2.81 1.64 -35.97
CA ILE A 110 4.13 2.25 -35.72
C ILE A 110 4.75 1.40 -34.61
N GLU A 111 6.05 1.11 -34.64
CA GLU A 111 6.71 0.38 -33.55
C GLU A 111 6.37 0.99 -32.18
N ALA A 112 6.27 0.13 -31.17
CA ALA A 112 6.00 0.57 -29.80
C ALA A 112 7.00 1.65 -29.38
N THR A 113 6.56 2.63 -28.59
CA THR A 113 7.47 3.69 -28.14
C THR A 113 8.62 3.11 -27.33
N SER A 114 9.82 3.69 -27.48
CA SER A 114 11.01 3.26 -26.75
C SER A 114 10.79 3.16 -25.24
N ALA A 115 9.90 4.01 -24.69
CA ALA A 115 9.57 4.05 -23.27
C ALA A 115 8.96 2.76 -22.70
N LEU A 116 8.13 2.03 -23.46
CA LEU A 116 7.56 0.76 -22.98
C LEU A 116 8.62 -0.35 -22.96
N ASP A 117 9.49 -0.37 -23.98
CA ASP A 117 10.61 -1.30 -24.06
C ASP A 117 11.68 -1.00 -23.00
N ASP A 118 11.94 0.27 -22.70
CA ASP A 118 12.85 0.70 -21.65
C ASP A 118 12.34 0.22 -20.27
N TYR A 119 11.04 0.36 -20.01
CA TYR A 119 10.43 -0.18 -18.79
C TYR A 119 10.46 -1.71 -18.75
N ALA A 120 10.21 -2.40 -19.86
CA ALA A 120 10.31 -3.85 -19.93
C ALA A 120 11.74 -4.35 -19.61
N ARG A 121 12.77 -3.55 -19.92
CA ARG A 121 14.18 -3.85 -19.60
C ARG A 121 14.62 -3.39 -18.21
N SER A 122 13.83 -2.58 -17.52
CA SER A 122 14.22 -2.01 -16.22
C SER A 122 14.03 -2.97 -15.03
N GLU A 123 13.57 -4.21 -15.24
CA GLU A 123 13.29 -5.14 -14.13
C GLU A 123 14.47 -5.32 -13.16
N PRO A 124 15.71 -5.56 -13.60
CA PRO A 124 16.83 -5.75 -12.68
C PRO A 124 17.05 -4.53 -11.77
N VAL A 125 16.93 -3.33 -12.33
CA VAL A 125 17.10 -2.06 -11.60
C VAL A 125 15.98 -1.86 -10.58
N LEU A 126 14.73 -2.16 -10.95
CA LEU A 126 13.59 -2.06 -10.04
C LEU A 126 13.68 -3.05 -8.87
N ARG A 127 14.21 -4.26 -9.13
CA ARG A 127 14.45 -5.28 -8.11
C ARG A 127 15.52 -4.84 -7.11
N GLU A 128 16.61 -4.26 -7.59
CA GLU A 128 17.66 -3.71 -6.75
C GLU A 128 17.14 -2.55 -5.89
N ALA A 129 16.41 -1.61 -6.49
CA ALA A 129 15.80 -0.51 -5.78
C ALA A 129 14.83 -0.98 -4.67
N GLN A 130 14.01 -2.00 -4.96
CA GLN A 130 13.14 -2.60 -3.96
C GLN A 130 13.94 -3.26 -2.83
N ALA A 131 15.00 -4.01 -3.15
CA ALA A 131 15.83 -4.67 -2.14
C ALA A 131 16.47 -3.66 -1.18
N VAL A 132 16.96 -2.52 -1.71
CA VAL A 132 17.48 -1.41 -0.89
C VAL A 132 16.40 -0.84 0.02
N ALA A 133 15.21 -0.56 -0.51
CA ALA A 133 14.11 -0.01 0.26
C ALA A 133 13.58 -1.01 1.32
N ASP A 134 13.55 -2.31 1.01
CA ASP A 134 13.14 -3.35 1.95
C ASP A 134 14.18 -3.49 3.09
N ALA A 135 15.48 -3.43 2.78
CA ALA A 135 16.55 -3.43 3.76
C ALA A 135 16.47 -2.20 4.69
N GLN A 136 16.25 -1.02 4.12
CA GLN A 136 16.08 0.20 4.91
C GLN A 136 14.85 0.13 5.82
N ALA A 137 13.71 -0.34 5.31
CA ALA A 137 12.50 -0.51 6.11
C ALA A 137 12.70 -1.51 7.27
N MET A 138 13.48 -2.57 7.05
CA MET A 138 13.86 -3.52 8.10
C MET A 138 14.71 -2.85 9.17
N THR A 139 15.75 -2.09 8.79
CA THR A 139 16.59 -1.35 9.74
C THR A 139 15.78 -0.30 10.52
N GLU A 140 14.90 0.45 9.86
CA GLU A 140 14.01 1.42 10.53
C GLU A 140 13.07 0.73 11.52
N LYS A 141 12.53 -0.43 11.16
CA LYS A 141 11.68 -1.22 12.07
C LYS A 141 12.47 -1.76 13.26
N GLU A 142 13.69 -2.27 13.04
CA GLU A 142 14.56 -2.77 14.10
C GLU A 142 14.98 -1.67 15.06
N THR A 143 15.37 -0.50 14.53
CA THR A 143 15.71 0.67 15.36
C THR A 143 14.51 1.15 16.16
N TYR A 144 13.32 1.24 15.55
CA TYR A 144 12.09 1.59 16.25
C TYR A 144 11.76 0.59 17.36
N ASN A 145 11.84 -0.72 17.08
CA ASN A 145 11.61 -1.76 18.08
C ASN A 145 12.63 -1.68 19.23
N ASN A 146 13.90 -1.42 18.92
CA ASN A 146 14.94 -1.25 19.93
C ASN A 146 14.65 -0.06 20.87
N LEU A 147 14.15 1.06 20.33
CA LEU A 147 13.68 2.19 21.14
C LEU A 147 12.46 1.80 22.00
N LEU A 148 11.54 1.01 21.45
CA LEU A 148 10.40 0.52 22.23
C LEU A 148 10.83 -0.41 23.37
N ASP A 149 11.83 -1.26 23.18
CA ASP A 149 12.35 -2.17 24.20
C ASP A 149 13.21 -1.45 25.24
N ASN A 150 13.89 -0.38 24.86
CA ASN A 150 14.84 0.35 25.70
C ASN A 150 14.48 1.84 25.80
N PRO A 151 13.50 2.20 26.66
CA PRO A 151 13.05 3.60 26.81
C PRO A 151 14.16 4.57 27.21
N ASP A 152 15.22 4.10 27.87
CA ASP A 152 16.36 4.92 28.28
C ASP A 152 17.21 5.41 27.09
N LEU A 153 17.12 4.75 25.92
CA LEU A 153 17.81 5.19 24.69
C LEU A 153 17.07 6.30 23.94
N ILE A 154 15.85 6.64 24.37
CA ILE A 154 15.01 7.66 23.71
C ILE A 154 15.40 9.04 24.22
N THR A 155 16.21 9.75 23.45
CA THR A 155 16.55 11.15 23.74
C THR A 155 15.37 12.10 23.46
N GLN A 156 15.38 13.27 24.11
CA GLN A 156 14.24 14.22 24.04
C GLN A 156 13.92 14.68 22.61
N ASP A 157 14.90 14.80 21.72
CA ASP A 157 14.72 15.16 20.31
C ASP A 157 13.91 14.13 19.52
N LYS A 158 13.88 12.87 19.99
CA LYS A 158 13.09 11.79 19.39
C LYS A 158 11.68 11.70 19.96
N PHE A 159 11.33 12.53 20.95
CA PHE A 159 10.00 12.48 21.56
C PHE A 159 8.95 12.84 20.53
N SER A 160 8.04 11.90 20.30
CA SER A 160 6.87 12.07 19.46
C SER A 160 5.68 11.37 20.10
N TYR A 161 4.47 11.85 19.82
CA TYR A 161 3.26 11.20 20.33
C TYR A 161 3.23 9.70 20.00
N PRO A 162 3.42 9.23 18.75
CA PRO A 162 3.31 7.81 18.42
C PRO A 162 4.34 6.95 19.15
N LEU A 163 5.61 7.41 19.22
CA LEU A 163 6.68 6.67 19.91
C LEU A 163 6.38 6.54 21.40
N LEU A 164 6.09 7.65 22.08
CA LEU A 164 5.84 7.63 23.51
C LEU A 164 4.58 6.84 23.85
N ASP A 165 3.50 6.99 23.07
CA ASP A 165 2.26 6.23 23.28
C ASP A 165 2.49 4.72 23.16
N ALA A 166 3.30 4.30 22.17
CA ALA A 166 3.70 2.90 21.96
C ALA A 166 4.60 2.36 23.09
N VAL A 167 5.56 3.15 23.57
CA VAL A 167 6.40 2.79 24.73
C VAL A 167 5.54 2.54 25.96
N PHE A 168 4.63 3.47 26.28
CA PHE A 168 3.71 3.30 27.41
C PHE A 168 2.84 2.04 27.24
N TRP A 169 2.31 1.81 26.03
CA TRP A 169 1.50 0.62 25.77
C TRP A 169 2.29 -0.67 26.00
N LYS A 170 3.54 -0.73 25.52
CA LYS A 170 4.40 -1.92 25.66
C LYS A 170 4.82 -2.18 27.11
N HIS A 171 5.19 -1.15 27.86
CA HIS A 171 5.78 -1.30 29.20
C HIS A 171 4.79 -1.20 30.36
N LYS A 172 3.69 -0.47 30.18
CA LYS A 172 2.69 -0.20 31.24
C LYS A 172 1.27 -0.61 30.86
N GLY A 173 1.02 -0.89 29.58
CA GLY A 173 -0.30 -1.26 29.09
C GLY A 173 -1.26 -0.07 28.98
N PRO A 174 -2.58 -0.32 28.96
CA PRO A 174 -3.58 0.73 28.88
C PRO A 174 -3.63 1.58 30.16
N GLY A 175 -4.06 2.84 30.01
CA GLY A 175 -4.39 3.72 31.14
C GLY A 175 -3.36 4.83 31.41
N THR A 176 -3.50 5.43 32.59
CA THR A 176 -2.69 6.56 33.05
C THR A 176 -1.50 6.05 33.84
N HIS A 177 -0.29 6.42 33.42
CA HIS A 177 0.97 5.92 33.97
C HIS A 177 2.05 7.00 33.95
N THR A 178 3.05 6.84 34.80
CA THR A 178 4.28 7.64 34.79
C THR A 178 5.48 6.69 34.71
N MET A 179 6.49 7.04 33.92
CA MET A 179 7.74 6.29 33.83
C MET A 179 8.91 7.17 33.37
N GLN A 180 10.12 6.69 33.61
CA GLN A 180 11.35 7.30 33.09
C GLN A 180 11.55 6.92 31.62
N ILE A 181 11.87 7.90 30.78
CA ILE A 181 12.19 7.75 29.36
C ILE A 181 13.32 8.73 29.04
N GLY A 182 14.49 8.23 28.63
CA GLY A 182 15.65 9.08 28.31
C GLY A 182 16.11 9.99 29.45
N GLY A 183 15.93 9.57 30.70
CA GLY A 183 16.21 10.38 31.89
C GLY A 183 15.15 11.44 32.23
N PHE A 184 14.03 11.48 31.50
CA PHE A 184 12.89 12.35 31.80
C PHE A 184 11.76 11.56 32.45
N GLU A 185 11.16 12.13 33.50
CA GLU A 185 9.89 11.63 34.02
C GLU A 185 8.76 12.04 33.07
N VAL A 186 8.22 11.05 32.36
CA VAL A 186 7.12 11.24 31.41
C VAL A 186 5.84 10.68 32.03
N THR A 187 4.76 11.44 31.95
CA THR A 187 3.42 11.04 32.41
C THR A 187 2.46 10.95 31.24
N LYS A 188 1.82 9.79 31.05
CA LYS A 188 0.70 9.58 30.14
C LYS A 188 -0.60 9.57 30.92
N ARG A 189 -1.56 10.40 30.54
CA ARG A 189 -2.93 10.42 31.06
C ARG A 189 -3.89 10.01 29.96
N VAL A 190 -4.78 9.07 30.29
CA VAL A 190 -5.80 8.57 29.38
C VAL A 190 -7.16 8.84 29.99
N HIS A 191 -8.03 9.52 29.26
CA HIS A 191 -9.42 9.74 29.63
C HIS A 191 -10.34 9.20 28.53
N THR A 192 -11.17 8.22 28.88
CA THR A 192 -12.03 7.54 27.92
C THR A 192 -13.41 8.19 27.88
N PHE A 193 -13.82 8.59 26.68
CA PHE A 193 -15.12 9.18 26.41
C PHE A 193 -16.02 8.20 25.68
N THR A 194 -17.32 8.33 25.87
CA THR A 194 -18.33 7.50 25.21
C THR A 194 -19.08 8.27 24.12
N SER A 195 -19.48 7.58 23.06
CA SER A 195 -20.46 8.11 22.09
C SER A 195 -21.78 8.49 22.78
N ASN A 196 -22.58 9.38 22.19
CA ASN A 196 -23.92 9.70 22.74
C ASN A 196 -24.80 8.45 22.92
N THR A 197 -24.67 7.45 22.04
CA THR A 197 -25.39 6.17 22.14
C THR A 197 -24.75 5.21 23.16
N GLY A 198 -23.52 5.46 23.61
CA GLY A 198 -22.75 4.61 24.53
C GLY A 198 -22.11 3.38 23.90
N LYS A 199 -22.44 3.08 22.63
CA LYS A 199 -21.97 1.87 21.93
C LYS A 199 -20.48 1.92 21.62
N ASN A 200 -19.96 3.12 21.32
CA ASN A 200 -18.56 3.32 20.96
C ASN A 200 -17.83 4.15 22.02
N ARG A 201 -16.51 3.93 22.14
CA ARG A 201 -15.60 4.63 23.05
C ARG A 201 -14.40 5.18 22.28
N ASP A 202 -13.85 6.30 22.75
CA ASP A 202 -12.60 6.87 22.24
C ASP A 202 -11.91 7.66 23.35
N SER A 203 -10.59 7.59 23.40
CA SER A 203 -9.82 8.15 24.51
C SER A 203 -9.05 9.39 24.10
N GLU A 204 -9.11 10.41 24.97
CA GLU A 204 -8.16 11.50 24.99
C GLU A 204 -6.89 11.02 25.68
N VAL A 205 -5.75 11.34 25.07
CA VAL A 205 -4.44 10.97 25.60
C VAL A 205 -3.58 12.22 25.70
N VAL A 206 -3.05 12.49 26.89
CA VAL A 206 -2.10 13.56 27.14
C VAL A 206 -0.81 12.94 27.66
N ILE A 207 0.30 13.15 26.94
CA ILE A 207 1.63 12.74 27.38
C ILE A 207 2.41 14.01 27.71
N SER A 208 2.94 14.13 28.91
CA SER A 208 3.64 15.34 29.36
C SER A 208 4.91 15.03 30.13
N TRP A 209 5.89 15.93 30.03
CA TRP A 209 7.17 15.86 30.74
C TRP A 209 7.67 17.30 31.01
N VAL A 210 8.73 17.41 31.79
CA VAL A 210 9.47 18.67 31.99
C VAL A 210 10.76 18.56 31.17
N ASP A 211 11.01 19.54 30.29
CA ASP A 211 12.23 19.53 29.47
C ASP A 211 13.47 19.96 30.26
N GLN A 212 14.64 19.86 29.62
CA GLN A 212 15.94 20.25 30.21
C GLN A 212 16.01 21.71 30.69
N ASN A 213 15.12 22.59 30.22
CA ASN A 213 15.04 23.99 30.66
C ASN A 213 14.03 24.20 31.80
N GLY A 214 13.45 23.12 32.33
CA GLY A 214 12.39 23.18 33.35
C GLY A 214 11.01 23.51 32.78
N VAL A 215 10.84 23.55 31.44
CA VAL A 215 9.57 23.92 30.82
C VAL A 215 8.71 22.68 30.62
N LYS A 216 7.45 22.75 31.06
CA LYS A 216 6.49 21.68 30.84
C LYS A 216 6.12 21.57 29.36
N ARG A 217 6.28 20.37 28.80
CA ARG A 217 5.89 20.01 27.43
C ARG A 217 4.78 18.98 27.46
N LEU A 218 3.99 18.94 26.40
CA LEU A 218 2.98 17.91 26.23
C LEU A 218 2.67 17.62 24.76
N PHE A 219 2.24 16.38 24.52
CA PHE A 219 1.49 15.98 23.35
C PHE A 219 0.05 15.67 23.76
N LYS A 220 -0.91 16.06 22.91
CA LYS A 220 -2.34 15.79 23.13
C LYS A 220 -2.98 15.18 21.90
N LYS A 221 -3.62 14.03 22.08
CA LYS A 221 -4.59 13.45 21.16
C LYS A 221 -5.99 13.66 21.73
N SER A 222 -6.81 14.46 21.07
CA SER A 222 -8.20 14.67 21.47
C SER A 222 -9.07 13.44 21.17
N SER A 223 -10.07 13.17 22.01
CA SER A 223 -11.11 12.19 21.71
C SER A 223 -12.16 12.80 20.78
N ARG A 224 -12.67 12.00 19.83
CA ARG A 224 -13.81 12.40 18.99
C ARG A 224 -15.11 12.56 19.78
N TYR A 225 -15.18 12.04 21.00
CA TYR A 225 -16.36 12.02 21.84
C TYR A 225 -16.28 12.97 23.04
N SER A 226 -15.18 13.71 23.21
CA SER A 226 -15.00 14.61 24.36
C SER A 226 -16.11 15.67 24.46
N GLY A 227 -16.63 16.14 23.33
CA GLY A 227 -17.73 17.12 23.27
C GLY A 227 -19.15 16.54 23.35
N ASN A 228 -19.31 15.21 23.48
CA ASN A 228 -20.63 14.59 23.48
C ASN A 228 -21.42 14.94 24.74
N ARG A 229 -22.74 15.06 24.57
CA ARG A 229 -23.69 15.34 25.66
C ARG A 229 -23.55 14.36 26.82
N ARG A 230 -23.37 13.08 26.50
CA ARG A 230 -23.22 12.00 27.50
C ARG A 230 -21.99 12.18 28.41
N ASN A 231 -20.96 12.88 27.94
CA ASN A 231 -19.75 13.14 28.71
C ASN A 231 -19.72 14.57 29.29
N ASN A 232 -20.83 15.32 29.21
CA ASN A 232 -20.96 16.67 29.74
C ASN A 232 -22.09 16.72 30.79
N PRO A 233 -21.76 16.84 32.09
CA PRO A 233 -22.75 16.88 33.17
C PRO A 233 -23.80 17.99 32.99
N ASP A 234 -23.38 19.18 32.52
CA ASP A 234 -24.25 20.36 32.35
C ASP A 234 -25.21 20.23 31.16
N LYS A 235 -24.96 19.26 30.27
CA LYS A 235 -25.82 18.97 29.12
C LYS A 235 -26.52 17.62 29.27
N ASN A 236 -26.31 16.89 30.36
CA ASN A 236 -26.92 15.59 30.59
C ASN A 236 -28.37 15.74 31.08
N TRP A 237 -29.25 16.24 30.21
CA TRP A 237 -30.69 16.44 30.44
C TRP A 237 -31.47 15.10 30.56
N GLY A 238 -31.10 14.22 31.50
CA GLY A 238 -31.94 13.13 31.98
C GLY A 238 -32.20 11.94 31.03
N LEU A 239 -31.21 11.47 30.26
CA LEU A 239 -31.30 10.10 29.74
C LEU A 239 -30.93 9.13 30.86
N HIS A 240 -31.88 8.25 31.23
CA HIS A 240 -31.66 7.18 32.20
C HIS A 240 -30.47 6.30 31.81
N GLU A 241 -29.76 5.80 32.84
CA GLU A 241 -28.67 4.82 32.74
C GLU A 241 -29.08 3.56 31.94
#